data_AF-A0A1E4XMK6-F1
#
_entry.id   AF-A0A1E4XMK6-F1
#
_cell.length_a   1.000
_cell.length_b   1.000
_cell.length_c   1.000
_cell.angle_alpha   90.00
_cell.angle_beta   90.00
_cell.angle_gamma   90.00
#
_symmetry.space_group_name_H-M   'P 1'
#
loop_
_entity.id
_entity.type
_entity.pdbx_description
1 polymer ?
#
loop_
_entity_poly.entity_id
_entity_poly.type
_entity_poly.pdbx_seq_one_letter_code
_entity_poly.pdbx_strand_id
1 'polypeptide(L)'
;MSFVIPTLIGVFVFLIGQYLLKMVIEPIQVFRAALARLSNTILRHQAKITNAAVDDELSGKISDHSAEIVSAAATIMFYRAARLFFRLPKKTGVTLAARSLNHIAYSLNASAREWEASPAYNSAKPDHVRYVYDALTVISQQLGIKTSYED
;
A
#
# COMPACT_ATOMS: atom_id res chain seq x y z
N MET A 1 35.82 -23.31 -35.87
CA MET A 1 34.84 -22.22 -35.66
C MET A 1 34.84 -21.87 -34.18
N SER A 2 35.18 -20.64 -33.80
CA SER A 2 35.35 -20.26 -32.39
C SER A 2 33.99 -20.02 -31.70
N PHE A 3 33.53 -21.01 -30.95
CA PHE A 3 32.30 -20.96 -30.13
C PHE A 3 32.43 -20.11 -28.85
N VAL A 4 33.63 -19.61 -28.54
CA VAL A 4 33.91 -18.87 -27.30
C VAL A 4 33.16 -17.53 -27.26
N ILE A 5 33.17 -16.77 -28.36
CA ILE A 5 32.54 -15.43 -28.40
C ILE A 5 31.00 -15.53 -28.23
N PRO A 6 30.27 -16.37 -28.99
CA PRO A 6 28.84 -16.56 -28.78
C PRO A 6 28.49 -17.03 -27.36
N THR A 7 29.30 -17.94 -26.79
CA THR A 7 29.10 -18.43 -25.42
C THR A 7 29.23 -17.30 -24.39
N LEU A 8 30.27 -16.47 -24.49
CA LEU A 8 30.47 -15.33 -23.59
C LEU A 8 29.35 -14.31 -23.69
N ILE A 9 28.87 -14.01 -24.91
CA ILE A 9 27.72 -13.13 -25.13
C ILE A 9 26.46 -13.72 -24.46
N GLY A 10 26.22 -15.02 -24.63
CA GLY A 10 25.09 -15.71 -24.02
C GLY A 10 25.09 -15.62 -22.49
N VAL A 11 26.25 -15.86 -21.87
CA VAL A 11 26.41 -15.73 -20.40
C VAL A 11 26.16 -14.30 -19.96
N PHE A 12 26.67 -13.30 -20.69
CA PHE A 12 26.49 -11.89 -20.33
C PHE A 12 25.02 -11.46 -20.40
N VAL A 13 24.31 -11.83 -21.48
CA VAL A 13 22.87 -11.58 -21.62
C VAL A 13 22.09 -12.26 -20.50
N PHE A 14 22.44 -13.51 -20.16
CA PHE A 14 21.82 -14.23 -19.06
C PHE A 14 22.01 -13.51 -17.71
N LEU A 15 23.23 -13.07 -17.40
CA LEU A 15 23.53 -12.34 -16.16
C LEU A 15 22.74 -11.03 -16.06
N ILE A 16 22.65 -10.26 -17.15
CA ILE A 16 21.83 -9.04 -17.19
C ILE A 16 20.35 -9.37 -16.99
N GLY A 17 19.84 -10.43 -17.63
CA GLY A 17 18.46 -10.88 -17.46
C GLY A 17 18.14 -11.23 -16.00
N GLN A 18 19.03 -11.99 -15.35
CA GLN A 18 18.89 -12.36 -13.93
C GLN A 18 18.96 -11.13 -13.01
N TYR A 19 19.84 -10.19 -13.32
CA TYR A 19 19.95 -8.94 -12.57
C TYR A 19 18.66 -8.11 -12.65
N LEU A 20 18.09 -7.95 -13.85
CA LEU A 20 16.82 -7.25 -14.05
C LEU A 20 15.65 -7.96 -13.36
N LEU A 21 15.61 -9.29 -13.40
CA LEU A 21 14.60 -10.09 -12.71
C LEU A 21 14.61 -9.82 -11.20
N LYS A 22 15.79 -9.92 -10.57
CA LYS A 22 15.92 -9.77 -9.12
C LYS A 22 15.77 -8.33 -8.63
N MET A 23 16.25 -7.35 -9.39
CA MET A 23 16.21 -5.95 -8.93
C MET A 23 14.93 -5.20 -9.28
N VAL A 24 14.13 -5.69 -10.23
CA VAL A 24 12.92 -4.99 -10.67
C VAL A 24 11.69 -5.87 -10.55
N ILE A 25 11.68 -7.05 -11.16
CA ILE A 25 10.47 -7.87 -11.26
C ILE A 25 10.06 -8.43 -9.90
N GLU A 26 10.99 -9.01 -9.14
CA GLU A 26 10.73 -9.54 -7.79
C GLU A 26 10.19 -8.45 -6.83
N PRO A 27 10.82 -7.27 -6.68
CA PRO A 27 10.27 -6.17 -5.90
C PRO A 27 8.86 -5.74 -6.30
N ILE A 28 8.55 -5.74 -7.60
CA ILE A 28 7.22 -5.40 -8.12
C ILE A 28 6.18 -6.44 -7.69
N GLN A 29 6.53 -7.72 -7.72
CA GLN A 29 5.64 -8.79 -7.26
C GLN A 29 5.36 -8.66 -5.77
N VAL A 30 6.38 -8.38 -4.95
CA VAL A 30 6.22 -8.14 -3.51
C VAL A 30 5.29 -6.95 -3.26
N PHE A 31 5.49 -5.85 -3.97
CA PHE A 31 4.63 -4.66 -3.86
C PHE A 31 3.18 -4.94 -4.27
N ARG A 32 2.95 -5.66 -5.38
CA ARG A 32 1.59 -6.06 -5.79
C ARG A 32 0.93 -7.00 -4.78
N ALA A 33 1.70 -7.91 -4.19
CA ALA A 33 1.19 -8.79 -3.15
C ALA A 33 0.80 -8.00 -1.88
N ALA A 34 1.57 -6.97 -1.50
CA ALA A 34 1.21 -6.06 -0.40
C ALA A 34 -0.10 -5.31 -0.69
N LEU A 35 -0.27 -4.78 -1.91
CA LEU A 35 -1.53 -4.14 -2.34
C LEU A 35 -2.72 -5.10 -2.31
N ALA A 36 -2.53 -6.34 -2.74
CA ALA A 36 -3.57 -7.37 -2.71
C ALA A 36 -3.95 -7.76 -1.26
N ARG A 37 -2.96 -7.90 -0.37
CA ARG A 37 -3.19 -8.14 1.06
C ARG A 37 -3.97 -7.01 1.70
N LEU A 38 -3.60 -5.76 1.40
CA LEU A 38 -4.32 -4.58 1.86
C LEU A 38 -5.78 -4.59 1.40
N SER A 39 -6.02 -4.78 0.09
CA SER A 39 -7.37 -4.86 -0.47
C SER A 39 -8.20 -5.96 0.20
N ASN A 40 -7.61 -7.15 0.39
CA ASN A 40 -8.26 -8.24 1.10
C ASN A 40 -8.58 -7.89 2.56
N THR A 41 -7.67 -7.22 3.29
CA THR A 41 -7.94 -6.78 4.67
C THR A 41 -9.08 -5.77 4.74
N ILE A 42 -9.10 -4.80 3.82
CA ILE A 42 -10.17 -3.79 3.73
C ILE A 42 -11.51 -4.47 3.45
N LEU A 43 -11.59 -5.32 2.42
CA LEU A 43 -12.83 -6.00 2.04
C LEU A 43 -13.33 -6.94 3.16
N ARG A 44 -12.42 -7.71 3.76
CA ARG A 44 -12.77 -8.64 4.85
C ARG A 44 -13.34 -7.93 6.08
N HIS A 45 -12.88 -6.71 6.37
CA HIS A 45 -13.33 -5.94 7.53
C HIS A 45 -14.15 -4.71 7.12
N GLN A 46 -14.72 -4.71 5.91
CA GLN A 46 -15.35 -3.53 5.33
C GLN A 46 -16.38 -2.93 6.29
N ALA A 47 -17.28 -3.74 6.84
CA ALA A 47 -18.31 -3.28 7.77
C ALA A 47 -17.73 -2.61 9.04
N LYS A 48 -16.61 -3.08 9.57
CA LYS A 48 -15.95 -2.44 10.72
C LYS A 48 -15.30 -1.13 10.32
N ILE A 49 -14.61 -1.13 9.18
CA ILE A 49 -13.90 0.02 8.65
C ILE A 49 -14.88 1.13 8.30
N THR A 50 -15.90 0.87 7.48
CA THR A 50 -16.87 1.88 7.03
C THR A 50 -17.68 2.48 8.17
N ASN A 51 -17.97 1.70 9.22
CA ASN A 51 -18.64 2.20 10.42
C ASN A 51 -17.69 2.87 11.42
N ALA A 52 -16.39 2.94 11.10
CA ALA A 52 -15.33 3.40 12.00
C ALA A 52 -15.44 2.77 13.40
N ALA A 53 -15.74 1.47 13.45
CA ALA A 53 -15.91 0.73 14.69
C ALA A 53 -14.55 0.55 15.37
N VAL A 54 -14.49 0.81 16.68
CA VAL A 54 -13.25 0.68 17.45
C VAL A 54 -12.77 -0.76 17.45
N ASP A 55 -11.52 -0.96 17.01
CA ASP A 55 -10.84 -2.25 16.89
C ASP A 55 -9.32 -2.00 16.80
N ASP A 56 -8.62 -2.10 17.93
CA ASP A 56 -7.19 -1.80 18.02
C ASP A 56 -6.31 -2.78 17.23
N GLU A 57 -6.73 -4.05 17.14
CA GLU A 57 -6.03 -5.05 16.34
C GLU A 57 -6.10 -4.69 14.85
N LEU A 58 -7.30 -4.33 14.38
CA LEU A 58 -7.49 -3.88 13.01
C LEU A 58 -6.79 -2.55 12.74
N SER A 59 -6.81 -1.61 13.68
CA SER A 59 -6.04 -0.36 13.61
C SER A 59 -4.55 -0.63 13.39
N GLY A 60 -3.94 -1.48 14.23
CA GLY A 60 -2.54 -1.88 14.09
C GLY A 60 -2.26 -2.52 12.74
N LYS A 61 -3.14 -3.44 12.30
CA LYS A 61 -3.00 -4.11 11.00
C LYS A 61 -3.09 -3.16 9.80
N ILE A 62 -3.94 -2.14 9.86
CA ILE A 62 -4.04 -1.11 8.82
C ILE A 62 -2.77 -0.24 8.81
N SER A 63 -2.23 0.10 9.98
CA SER A 63 -0.94 0.79 10.11
C SER A 63 0.21 -0.04 9.55
N ASP A 64 0.23 -1.36 9.79
CA ASP A 64 1.22 -2.27 9.24
C ASP A 64 1.16 -2.29 7.71
N HIS A 65 -0.04 -2.38 7.12
CA HIS A 65 -0.20 -2.32 5.67
C HIS A 65 0.27 -0.98 5.09
N SER A 66 0.06 0.13 5.79
CA SER A 66 0.57 1.45 5.40
C SER A 66 2.10 1.47 5.29
N ALA A 67 2.78 0.95 6.31
CA ALA A 67 4.24 0.83 6.30
C ALA A 67 4.73 -0.18 5.23
N GLU A 68 4.02 -1.30 5.07
CA GLU A 68 4.33 -2.36 4.11
C GLU A 68 4.29 -1.86 2.67
N ILE A 69 3.24 -1.14 2.25
CA ILE A 69 3.14 -0.65 0.87
C ILE A 69 4.21 0.41 0.56
N VAL A 70 4.57 1.25 1.53
CA VAL A 70 5.61 2.29 1.35
C VAL A 70 6.98 1.64 1.24
N SER A 71 7.30 0.71 2.14
CA SER A 71 8.57 0.01 2.13
C SER A 71 8.73 -0.87 0.89
N ALA A 72 7.70 -1.61 0.49
CA ALA A 72 7.72 -2.41 -0.73
C ALA A 72 7.82 -1.54 -2.01
N ALA A 73 7.22 -0.35 -2.04
CA ALA A 73 7.42 0.58 -3.15
C ALA A 73 8.84 1.16 -3.22
N ALA A 74 9.52 1.27 -2.07
CA ALA A 74 10.88 1.81 -1.97
C ALA A 74 11.95 0.83 -2.51
N THR A 75 11.70 -0.48 -2.48
CA THR A 75 12.63 -1.50 -2.98
C THR A 75 12.68 -1.59 -4.51
N ILE A 76 11.69 -1.03 -5.21
CA ILE A 76 11.63 -1.06 -6.68
C ILE A 76 12.62 -0.04 -7.26
N MET A 77 13.72 -0.56 -7.83
CA MET A 77 14.67 0.25 -8.61
C MET A 77 14.01 0.81 -9.87
N PHE A 78 14.47 1.99 -10.29
CA PHE A 78 13.96 2.69 -11.48
C PHE A 78 12.43 2.81 -11.52
N TYR A 79 11.80 3.09 -10.37
CA TYR A 79 10.33 3.12 -10.21
C TYR A 79 9.59 3.87 -11.32
N ARG A 80 10.14 4.96 -11.86
CA ARG A 80 9.51 5.71 -12.95
C ARG A 80 9.35 4.87 -14.23
N ALA A 81 10.38 4.09 -14.58
CA ALA A 81 10.33 3.15 -15.70
C ALA A 81 9.44 1.95 -15.36
N ALA A 82 9.64 1.35 -14.18
CA ALA A 82 8.82 0.23 -13.71
C ALA A 82 7.31 0.57 -13.72
N ARG A 83 6.95 1.78 -13.30
CA ARG A 83 5.57 2.29 -13.37
C ARG A 83 5.01 2.27 -14.78
N LEU A 84 5.78 2.69 -15.78
CA LEU A 84 5.32 2.75 -17.17
C LEU A 84 5.06 1.35 -17.72
N PHE A 85 5.99 0.42 -17.50
CA PHE A 85 5.88 -0.95 -18.03
C PHE A 85 4.89 -1.83 -17.26
N PHE A 86 4.84 -1.69 -15.93
CA PHE A 86 4.05 -2.57 -15.06
C PHE A 86 2.79 -1.90 -14.50
N ARG A 87 2.40 -0.72 -15.00
CA ARG A 87 1.19 0.03 -14.59
C ARG A 87 1.07 0.19 -13.07
N LEU A 88 2.16 0.60 -12.43
CA LEU A 88 2.19 0.83 -10.98
C LEU A 88 1.55 2.18 -10.62
N PRO A 89 1.04 2.32 -9.38
CA PRO A 89 0.73 3.62 -8.77
C PRO A 89 1.88 4.62 -8.90
N LYS A 90 1.59 5.91 -8.73
CA LYS A 90 2.65 6.92 -8.57
C LYS A 90 3.23 6.80 -7.15
N LYS A 91 4.54 7.04 -6.96
CA LYS A 91 5.14 7.08 -5.61
C LYS A 91 4.40 8.02 -4.66
N THR A 92 4.06 9.22 -5.15
CA THR A 92 3.27 10.19 -4.38
C THR A 92 1.88 9.67 -4.02
N GLY A 93 1.25 8.90 -4.92
CA GLY A 93 -0.01 8.21 -4.66
C GLY A 93 0.12 7.12 -3.59
N VAL A 94 1.22 6.36 -3.59
CA VAL A 94 1.51 5.38 -2.53
C VAL A 94 1.64 6.07 -1.17
N THR A 95 2.39 7.16 -1.08
CA THR A 95 2.54 7.91 0.17
C THR A 95 1.23 8.53 0.64
N LEU A 96 0.42 9.06 -0.30
CA LEU A 96 -0.88 9.64 0.03
C LEU A 96 -1.88 8.57 0.51
N ALA A 97 -1.89 7.40 -0.12
CA ALA A 97 -2.70 6.28 0.31
C ALA A 97 -2.25 5.75 1.68
N ALA A 98 -0.93 5.64 1.93
CA ALA A 98 -0.38 5.26 3.23
C ALA A 98 -0.81 6.23 4.34
N ARG A 99 -0.77 7.54 4.08
CA ARG A 99 -1.32 8.53 5.01
C ARG A 99 -2.81 8.32 5.27
N SER A 100 -3.58 8.05 4.22
CA SER A 100 -5.02 7.77 4.31
C SER A 100 -5.31 6.50 5.12
N LEU A 101 -4.49 5.45 4.97
CA LEU A 101 -4.55 4.25 5.80
C LEU A 101 -4.29 4.58 7.27
N ASN A 102 -3.31 5.42 7.58
CA ASN A 102 -3.05 5.84 8.96
C ASN A 102 -4.22 6.64 9.56
N HIS A 103 -4.96 7.41 8.75
CA HIS A 103 -6.20 8.05 9.20
C HIS A 103 -7.31 7.04 9.52
N ILE A 104 -7.42 5.98 8.72
CA ILE A 104 -8.33 4.86 9.03
C ILE A 104 -7.90 4.20 10.34
N ALA A 105 -6.62 3.86 10.51
CA ALA A 105 -6.09 3.26 11.73
C ALA A 105 -6.41 4.13 12.96
N TYR A 106 -6.14 5.44 12.88
CA TYR A 106 -6.49 6.39 13.94
C TYR A 106 -7.98 6.36 14.29
N SER A 107 -8.85 6.25 13.29
CA SER A 107 -10.31 6.24 13.49
C SER A 107 -10.84 4.97 14.16
N LEU A 108 -10.10 3.87 14.04
CA LEU A 108 -10.39 2.57 14.65
C LEU A 108 -9.73 2.41 16.04
N ASN A 109 -8.82 3.30 16.42
CA ASN A 109 -8.05 3.17 17.66
C ASN A 109 -8.82 3.66 18.89
N ALA A 110 -8.86 2.85 19.95
CA ALA A 110 -9.58 3.17 21.18
C ALA A 110 -8.97 4.38 21.90
N SER A 111 -7.65 4.42 22.05
CA SER A 111 -6.94 5.51 22.74
C SER A 111 -7.13 6.86 22.05
N ALA A 112 -7.23 6.88 20.72
CA ALA A 112 -7.58 8.07 19.95
C ALA A 112 -8.98 8.57 20.32
N ARG A 113 -9.98 7.68 20.39
CA ARG A 113 -11.34 8.04 20.81
C ARG A 113 -11.41 8.54 22.24
N GLU A 114 -10.66 7.91 23.15
CA GLU A 114 -10.57 8.32 24.55
C GLU A 114 -9.96 9.71 24.68
N TRP A 115 -8.89 10.00 23.91
CA TRP A 115 -8.28 11.32 23.86
C TRP A 115 -9.26 12.39 23.37
N GLU A 116 -10.02 12.13 22.30
CA GLU A 116 -11.04 13.04 21.75
C GLU A 116 -12.24 13.23 22.67
N ALA A 117 -12.52 12.27 23.55
CA ALA A 117 -13.54 12.37 24.58
C ALA A 117 -13.06 13.11 25.83
N SER A 118 -11.73 13.31 25.98
CA SER A 118 -11.15 13.93 27.16
C SER A 118 -11.44 15.44 27.25
N PRO A 119 -11.50 16.02 28.46
CA PRO A 119 -11.68 17.47 28.63
C PRO A 119 -10.53 18.32 28.07
N ALA A 120 -9.37 17.71 27.82
CA ALA A 120 -8.19 18.37 27.27
C ALA A 120 -8.26 18.53 25.74
N TYR A 121 -9.18 17.82 25.07
CA TYR A 121 -9.35 17.93 23.63
C TYR A 121 -10.03 19.26 23.28
N ASN A 122 -9.29 20.12 22.57
CA ASN A 122 -9.69 21.49 22.28
C ASN A 122 -10.17 21.71 20.83
N SER A 123 -10.46 20.63 20.10
CA SER A 123 -10.85 20.67 18.68
C SER A 123 -12.27 20.11 18.48
N ALA A 124 -12.84 20.32 17.30
CA ALA A 124 -14.11 19.70 16.95
C ALA A 124 -13.94 18.18 16.83
N LYS A 125 -14.87 17.41 17.43
CA LYS A 125 -14.82 15.94 17.34
C LYS A 125 -14.88 15.50 15.88
N PRO A 126 -13.95 14.65 15.43
CA PRO A 126 -13.91 14.24 14.05
C PRO A 126 -15.08 13.32 13.70
N ASP A 127 -15.64 13.50 12.51
CA ASP A 127 -16.58 12.55 11.92
C ASP A 127 -15.80 11.40 11.30
N HIS A 128 -15.52 10.38 12.11
CA HIS A 128 -14.69 9.25 11.70
C HIS A 128 -15.28 8.45 10.54
N VAL A 129 -16.61 8.34 10.46
CA VAL A 129 -17.27 7.61 9.37
C VAL A 129 -16.98 8.31 8.05
N ARG A 130 -17.15 9.65 8.03
CA ARG A 130 -16.83 10.44 6.84
C ARG A 130 -15.34 10.41 6.50
N TYR A 131 -14.46 10.55 7.49
CA TYR A 131 -13.02 10.47 7.26
C TYR A 131 -12.59 9.12 6.68
N VAL A 132 -13.16 8.02 7.16
CA VAL A 132 -12.85 6.70 6.62
C VAL A 132 -13.36 6.57 5.18
N TYR A 133 -14.56 7.06 4.87
CA TYR A 133 -15.09 7.05 3.51
C TYR A 133 -14.19 7.83 2.53
N ASP A 134 -13.79 9.04 2.90
CA ASP A 134 -12.88 9.87 2.11
C ASP A 134 -11.52 9.19 1.95
N ALA A 135 -10.98 8.59 3.01
CA ALA A 135 -9.73 7.86 2.97
C ALA A 135 -9.78 6.63 2.05
N LEU A 136 -10.85 5.83 2.11
CA LEU A 136 -11.04 4.67 1.22
C LEU A 136 -11.11 5.10 -0.25
N THR A 137 -11.79 6.22 -0.54
CA THR A 137 -11.85 6.80 -1.89
C THR A 137 -10.46 7.21 -2.40
N VAL A 138 -9.66 7.86 -1.54
CA VAL A 138 -8.28 8.22 -1.90
C VAL A 138 -7.43 6.97 -2.13
N ILE A 139 -7.56 5.94 -1.29
CA ILE A 139 -6.80 4.69 -1.42
C ILE A 139 -7.12 3.99 -2.74
N SER A 140 -8.40 3.85 -3.09
CA SER A 140 -8.82 3.18 -4.34
C SER A 140 -8.32 3.94 -5.56
N GLN A 141 -8.45 5.28 -5.58
CA GLN A 141 -7.99 6.12 -6.69
C GLN A 141 -6.46 6.12 -6.86
N GLN A 142 -5.71 6.17 -5.75
CA GLN A 142 -4.25 6.28 -5.82
C GLN A 142 -3.56 4.94 -6.07
N LEU A 143 -4.09 3.85 -5.49
CA LEU A 143 -3.47 2.52 -5.58
C LEU A 143 -4.08 1.65 -6.68
N GLY A 144 -5.28 1.97 -7.16
CA GLY A 144 -6.01 1.14 -8.13
C GLY A 144 -6.40 -0.22 -7.57
N ILE A 145 -6.71 -0.29 -6.28
CA ILE A 145 -7.18 -1.51 -5.59
C ILE A 145 -8.66 -1.40 -5.25
N LYS A 146 -9.33 -2.55 -5.10
CA LYS A 146 -10.72 -2.59 -4.63
C LYS A 146 -10.79 -2.32 -3.13
N THR A 147 -11.72 -1.45 -2.75
CA THR A 147 -12.03 -1.11 -1.34
C THR A 147 -13.49 -1.38 -0.97
N SER A 148 -14.35 -1.65 -1.94
CA SER A 148 -15.74 -2.08 -1.76
C SER A 148 -16.09 -3.25 -2.68
N TYR A 149 -17.13 -4.01 -2.32
CA TYR A 149 -17.73 -5.04 -3.18
C TYR A 149 -18.65 -4.47 -4.26
N GLU A 150 -19.09 -3.21 -4.12
CA GLU A 150 -20.06 -2.56 -5.01
C GLU A 150 -19.41 -1.86 -6.21
N ASP A 151 -18.11 -2.05 -6.43
CA ASP A 151 -17.31 -1.55 -7.56
C ASP A 151 -17.21 -2.54 -8.74
#